data_AF-A0AAV4J041-F1
#
_entry.id   AF-A0AAV4J041-F1
#
_cell.length_a   1.000
_cell.length_b   1.000
_cell.length_c   1.000
_cell.angle_alpha   90.00
_cell.angle_beta   90.00
_cell.angle_gamma   90.00
#
_symmetry.space_group_name_H-M   'P 1'
#
loop_
_entity.id
_entity.type
_entity.pdbx_description
1 polymer ?
#
loop_
_entity_poly.entity_id
_entity_poly.type
_entity_poly.pdbx_seq_one_letter_code
_entity_poly.pdbx_strand_id
1 'polypeptide(L)'
;MNAESQTKPKIFFNRVKQQLCKTETRMADRRTAQSWLQCLKMLGILRKFLRAERTGNWHLHLHLMAMNEMLPFLAASDHDLYTKSVYIYLQQMQVLPLDHPGVYDRFCSGQYFIQQSGRFWAGLSPDLVIE
;
A
#
# COMPACT_ATOMS: atom_id res chain seq x y z
N MET A 1 -18.72 4.50 28.85
CA MET A 1 -17.57 5.36 29.20
C MET A 1 -16.40 5.00 28.31
N ASN A 2 -15.95 5.90 27.43
CA ASN A 2 -14.57 6.05 26.91
C ASN A 2 -14.55 6.83 25.58
N ALA A 3 -14.94 8.11 25.63
CA ALA A 3 -14.73 9.06 24.53
C ALA A 3 -13.39 9.82 24.64
N GLU A 4 -12.80 9.88 25.84
CA GLU A 4 -11.62 10.71 26.13
C GLU A 4 -10.26 10.00 25.92
N SER A 5 -10.22 8.67 25.83
CA SER A 5 -8.98 7.92 25.60
C SER A 5 -8.53 7.93 24.13
N GLN A 6 -9.42 8.27 23.19
CA GLN A 6 -9.11 8.32 21.75
C GLN A 6 -8.72 9.71 21.21
N THR A 7 -8.87 10.78 22.00
CA THR A 7 -8.66 12.17 21.54
C THR A 7 -7.19 12.62 21.62
N LYS A 8 -6.48 12.24 22.69
CA LYS A 8 -5.04 12.54 22.86
C LYS A 8 -4.14 12.05 21.70
N PRO A 9 -4.25 10.78 21.24
CA PRO A 9 -3.43 10.31 20.13
C PRO A 9 -3.77 11.03 18.81
N LYS A 10 -5.05 11.32 18.54
CA LYS A 10 -5.47 12.06 17.34
C LYS A 10 -4.87 13.46 17.28
N ILE A 11 -4.84 14.19 18.40
CA ILE A 11 -4.24 15.53 18.50
C ILE A 11 -2.73 15.47 18.25
N PHE A 12 -2.04 14.47 18.83
CA PHE A 12 -0.61 14.26 18.60
C PHE A 12 -0.30 13.99 17.12
N PHE A 13 -1.01 13.05 16.48
CA PHE A 13 -0.83 12.76 15.06
C PHE A 13 -1.09 13.96 14.17
N ASN A 14 -2.10 14.77 14.49
CA ASN A 14 -2.38 16.00 13.77
C ASN A 14 -1.24 17.02 13.90
N ARG A 15 -0.63 17.14 15.09
CA ARG A 15 0.52 18.01 15.31
C ARG A 15 1.74 17.53 14.52
N VAL A 16 2.00 16.23 14.50
CA VAL A 16 3.09 15.63 13.69
C VAL A 16 2.86 15.89 12.20
N LYS A 17 1.63 15.67 11.69
CA LYS A 17 1.27 15.99 10.30
C LYS A 17 1.48 17.47 9.97
N GLN A 18 1.09 18.37 10.87
CA GLN A 18 1.32 19.81 10.68
C GLN A 18 2.80 20.17 10.64
N GLN A 19 3.64 19.56 11.48
CA GLN A 19 5.08 19.79 11.44
C GLN A 19 5.72 19.25 10.16
N LEU A 20 5.29 18.07 9.71
CA LEU A 20 5.73 17.49 8.43
C LEU A 20 5.40 18.42 7.25
N CYS A 21 4.17 18.94 7.19
CA CYS A 21 3.76 19.89 6.16
C CYS A 21 4.58 21.18 6.20
N LYS A 22 4.85 21.73 7.39
CA LYS A 22 5.72 22.91 7.56
C LYS A 22 7.17 22.65 7.14
N THR A 23 7.67 21.45 7.36
CA THR A 23 9.02 21.07 6.91
C THR A 23 9.07 20.85 5.41
N GLU A 24 8.03 20.25 4.81
CA GLU A 24 7.93 20.08 3.36
C GLU A 24 7.96 21.42 2.63
N THR A 25 7.20 22.42 3.09
CA THR A 25 7.19 23.76 2.47
C THR A 25 8.51 24.49 2.62
N ARG A 26 9.20 24.36 3.77
CA ARG A 26 10.54 24.94 3.97
C ARG A 26 11.63 24.27 3.15
N MET A 27 11.47 22.97 2.88
CA MET A 27 12.44 22.17 2.14
C MET A 27 12.21 22.17 0.63
N ALA A 28 11.05 22.68 0.17
CA ALA A 28 10.71 22.79 -1.24
C ALA A 28 11.71 23.63 -2.06
N ASP A 29 12.46 24.52 -1.41
CA ASP A 29 13.42 25.41 -2.09
C ASP A 29 14.72 24.68 -2.52
N ARG A 30 14.98 23.48 -1.97
CA ARG A 30 16.21 22.71 -2.24
C ARG A 30 15.90 21.44 -3.04
N ARG A 31 16.51 21.32 -4.23
CA ARG A 31 16.36 20.14 -5.12
C ARG A 31 16.59 18.81 -4.41
N THR A 32 17.67 18.69 -3.63
CA THR A 32 17.98 17.45 -2.89
C THR A 32 16.89 17.11 -1.88
N ALA A 33 16.36 18.11 -1.18
CA ALA A 33 15.34 17.89 -0.16
C ALA A 33 14.01 17.46 -0.80
N GLN A 34 13.66 17.99 -1.98
CA GLN A 34 12.52 17.51 -2.77
C GLN A 34 12.65 16.03 -3.13
N SER A 35 13.83 15.59 -3.59
CA SER A 35 14.08 14.18 -3.90
C SER A 35 13.95 13.28 -2.66
N TRP A 36 14.44 13.70 -1.50
CA TRP A 36 14.24 12.96 -0.24
C TRP A 36 12.78 12.87 0.16
N LEU A 37 12.00 13.95 0.00
CA LEU A 37 10.56 13.94 0.25
C LEU A 37 9.83 12.97 -0.67
N GLN A 38 10.19 12.92 -1.95
CA GLN A 38 9.64 11.95 -2.90
C GLN A 38 9.99 10.51 -2.53
N CYS A 39 11.24 10.26 -2.12
CA CYS A 39 11.68 8.94 -1.64
C CYS A 39 10.92 8.51 -0.38
N LEU A 40 10.71 9.40 0.59
CA LEU A 40 9.93 9.11 1.79
C LEU A 40 8.46 8.81 1.47
N LYS A 41 7.86 9.52 0.48
CA LYS A 41 6.52 9.22 -0.01
C LYS A 41 6.45 7.82 -0.60
N MET A 42 7.41 7.45 -1.44
CA MET A 42 7.53 6.11 -2.02
C MET A 42 7.66 5.02 -0.93
N LEU A 43 8.53 5.21 0.06
CA LEU A 43 8.68 4.28 1.19
C LEU A 43 7.39 4.14 2.02
N GLY A 44 6.62 5.22 2.16
CA GLY A 44 5.32 5.18 2.80
C GLY A 44 4.34 4.26 2.08
N ILE A 45 4.31 4.33 0.75
CA ILE A 45 3.48 3.49 -0.13
C ILE A 45 3.93 2.04 -0.03
N LEU A 46 5.23 1.78 -0.13
CA LEU A 46 5.81 0.44 0.02
C LEU A 46 5.47 -0.19 1.38
N ARG A 47 5.51 0.60 2.47
CA ARG A 47 5.12 0.10 3.80
C ARG A 47 3.65 -0.29 3.87
N LYS A 48 2.76 0.49 3.25
CA LYS A 48 1.33 0.14 3.17
C LYS A 48 1.12 -1.11 2.32
N PHE A 49 1.84 -1.26 1.21
CA PHE A 49 1.84 -2.47 0.38
C PHE A 49 2.23 -3.70 1.18
N LEU A 50 3.39 -3.66 1.84
CA LEU A 50 3.86 -4.75 2.70
C LEU A 50 2.84 -5.08 3.79
N ARG A 51 2.18 -4.07 4.36
CA ARG A 51 1.11 -4.32 5.32
C ARG A 51 -0.06 -5.07 4.69
N ALA A 52 -0.49 -4.70 3.48
CA ALA A 52 -1.56 -5.38 2.77
C ALA A 52 -1.22 -6.85 2.50
N GLU A 53 -0.03 -7.13 1.99
CA GLU A 53 0.50 -8.47 1.76
C GLU A 53 0.55 -9.30 3.04
N ARG A 54 1.21 -8.78 4.07
CA ARG A 54 1.42 -9.51 5.33
C ARG A 54 0.14 -9.79 6.12
N THR A 55 -0.92 -9.00 5.89
CA THR A 55 -2.20 -9.12 6.61
C THR A 55 -3.31 -9.75 5.78
N GLY A 56 -3.07 -10.04 4.50
CA GLY A 56 -4.10 -10.64 3.66
C GLY A 56 -5.27 -9.72 3.34
N ASN A 57 -5.09 -8.40 3.39
CA ASN A 57 -6.17 -7.47 3.08
C ASN A 57 -6.24 -7.22 1.58
N TRP A 58 -7.08 -8.01 0.91
CA TRP A 58 -7.29 -7.95 -0.54
C TRP A 58 -7.70 -6.56 -1.03
N HIS A 59 -8.61 -5.89 -0.32
CA HIS A 59 -9.10 -4.57 -0.73
C HIS A 59 -8.02 -3.49 -0.61
N LEU A 60 -7.16 -3.58 0.42
CA LEU A 60 -6.02 -2.67 0.59
C LEU A 60 -4.93 -2.94 -0.46
N HIS A 61 -4.66 -4.21 -0.77
CA HIS A 61 -3.72 -4.61 -1.82
C HIS A 61 -4.17 -4.04 -3.17
N LEU A 62 -5.42 -4.33 -3.55
CA LEU A 62 -5.97 -3.86 -4.80
C LEU A 62 -6.05 -2.34 -4.82
N HIS A 63 -6.50 -1.67 -3.75
CA HIS A 63 -6.55 -0.21 -3.74
C HIS A 63 -5.17 0.43 -3.91
N LEU A 64 -4.13 -0.12 -3.30
CA LEU A 64 -2.79 0.46 -3.35
C LEU A 64 -2.04 0.15 -4.65
N MET A 65 -2.23 -1.05 -5.20
CA MET A 65 -1.75 -1.39 -6.53
C MET A 65 -2.54 -0.64 -7.60
N ALA A 66 -3.88 -0.55 -7.47
CA ALA A 66 -4.80 -0.05 -8.49
C ALA A 66 -4.87 1.46 -8.58
N MET A 67 -5.08 2.12 -7.43
CA MET A 67 -5.86 3.35 -7.49
C MET A 67 -5.05 4.61 -7.75
N ASN A 68 -3.79 4.74 -7.33
CA ASN A 68 -3.03 5.99 -7.58
C ASN A 68 -1.59 6.00 -7.07
N GLU A 69 -1.27 5.21 -6.03
CA GLU A 69 -0.05 5.49 -5.27
C GLU A 69 1.20 4.88 -5.89
N MET A 70 1.20 3.63 -6.37
CA MET A 70 2.42 2.95 -6.81
C MET A 70 2.76 3.15 -8.30
N LEU A 71 1.75 3.18 -9.17
CA LEU A 71 1.91 3.32 -10.63
C LEU A 71 2.78 4.51 -11.08
N PRO A 72 2.59 5.75 -10.57
CA PRO A 72 3.42 6.88 -11.03
C PRO A 72 4.89 6.73 -10.62
N PHE A 73 5.21 6.02 -9.54
CA PHE A 73 6.60 5.77 -9.15
C PHE A 73 7.25 4.66 -9.97
N LEU A 74 6.48 3.64 -10.38
CA LEU A 74 6.97 2.61 -11.30
C LEU A 74 7.27 3.21 -12.69
N ALA A 75 6.36 4.04 -13.19
CA ALA A 75 6.55 4.78 -14.43
C ALA A 75 7.72 5.77 -14.35
N ALA A 76 7.85 6.51 -13.24
CA ALA A 76 8.96 7.46 -13.05
C ALA A 76 10.33 6.77 -12.86
N SER A 77 10.35 5.52 -12.43
CA SER A 77 11.58 4.72 -12.25
C SER A 77 11.99 3.95 -13.51
N ASP A 78 11.35 4.20 -14.65
CA ASP A 78 11.58 3.51 -15.93
C ASP A 78 11.35 1.98 -15.83
N HIS A 79 10.49 1.56 -14.91
CA HIS A 79 10.06 0.17 -14.77
C HIS A 79 8.81 -0.09 -15.62
N ASP A 80 8.90 0.20 -16.92
CA ASP A 80 7.78 0.16 -17.86
C ASP A 80 7.12 -1.21 -17.97
N LEU A 81 7.91 -2.28 -17.95
CA LEU A 81 7.40 -3.65 -17.99
C LEU A 81 6.54 -3.97 -16.77
N TYR A 82 7.01 -3.59 -15.58
CA TYR A 82 6.25 -3.76 -14.34
C TYR A 82 5.02 -2.83 -14.30
N THR A 83 5.14 -1.62 -14.83
CA THR A 83 4.01 -0.69 -14.93
C THR A 83 2.90 -1.28 -15.80
N LYS A 84 3.24 -1.86 -16.94
CA LYS A 84 2.30 -2.53 -17.85
C LYS A 84 1.69 -3.79 -17.22
N SER A 85 2.50 -4.64 -16.60
CA SER A 85 2.01 -5.87 -15.97
C SER A 85 1.06 -5.56 -14.81
N VAL A 86 1.42 -4.59 -13.96
CA VAL A 86 0.55 -4.10 -12.89
C VAL A 86 -0.74 -3.54 -13.49
N TYR A 87 -0.68 -2.69 -14.51
CA TYR A 87 -1.88 -2.16 -15.16
C TYR A 87 -2.84 -3.26 -15.67
N ILE A 88 -2.31 -4.28 -16.35
CA ILE A 88 -3.11 -5.42 -16.84
C ILE A 88 -3.70 -6.22 -15.68
N TYR A 89 -2.89 -6.55 -14.67
CA TYR A 89 -3.32 -7.25 -13.46
C TYR A 89 -4.50 -6.53 -12.82
N LEU A 90 -4.43 -5.21 -12.70
CA LEU A 90 -5.48 -4.39 -12.10
C LEU A 90 -6.79 -4.43 -12.89
N GLN A 91 -6.70 -4.32 -14.22
CA GLN A 91 -7.87 -4.42 -15.07
C GLN A 91 -8.56 -5.78 -14.89
N GLN A 92 -7.78 -6.86 -14.82
CA GLN A 92 -8.31 -8.20 -14.54
C GLN A 92 -8.95 -8.28 -13.15
N MET A 93 -8.31 -7.72 -12.11
CA MET A 93 -8.84 -7.75 -10.75
C MET A 93 -10.11 -6.90 -10.57
N GLN A 94 -10.33 -5.87 -11.39
CA GLN A 94 -11.57 -5.08 -11.40
C GLN A 94 -12.75 -5.84 -12.02
N VAL A 95 -12.49 -6.66 -13.04
CA VAL A 95 -13.51 -7.47 -13.72
C VAL A 95 -13.73 -8.81 -13.01
N LEU A 96 -12.77 -9.27 -12.20
CA LEU A 96 -12.83 -10.51 -11.42
C LEU A 96 -14.16 -10.78 -10.69
N PRO A 97 -14.81 -9.83 -9.98
CA PRO A 97 -16.10 -10.10 -9.33
C PRO A 97 -17.23 -10.41 -10.32
N LEU A 98 -17.12 -9.96 -11.58
CA LEU A 98 -18.10 -10.22 -12.64
C LEU A 98 -17.80 -11.53 -13.37
N ASP A 99 -16.54 -11.75 -13.77
CA ASP A 99 -16.14 -12.95 -14.51
C ASP A 99 -16.12 -14.21 -13.63
N HIS A 100 -15.57 -14.10 -12.41
CA HIS A 100 -15.30 -15.23 -11.52
C HIS A 100 -15.58 -14.89 -10.04
N PRO A 101 -16.87 -14.75 -9.65
CA PRO A 101 -17.25 -14.35 -8.30
C PRO A 101 -16.72 -15.32 -7.22
N GLY A 102 -16.69 -16.62 -7.50
CA GLY A 102 -16.18 -17.61 -6.55
C GLY A 102 -14.68 -17.48 -6.24
N VAL A 103 -13.88 -16.95 -7.17
CA VAL A 103 -12.45 -16.67 -6.93
C VAL A 103 -12.31 -15.38 -6.15
N TYR A 104 -13.10 -14.36 -6.49
CA TYR A 104 -13.13 -13.10 -5.78
C TYR A 104 -13.49 -13.30 -4.29
N ASP A 105 -14.50 -14.12 -3.99
CA ASP A 105 -14.88 -14.44 -2.62
C ASP A 105 -13.75 -15.13 -1.85
N ARG A 106 -13.03 -16.04 -2.50
CA ARG A 106 -11.85 -16.69 -1.90
C ARG A 106 -10.75 -15.68 -1.61
N PHE A 107 -10.49 -14.74 -2.51
CA PHE A 107 -9.52 -13.67 -2.27
C PHE A 107 -9.93 -12.76 -1.12
N CYS A 108 -11.21 -12.36 -1.06
CA CYS A 108 -11.76 -11.61 0.07
C CYS A 108 -11.68 -12.37 1.39
N SER A 109 -11.79 -13.71 1.37
CA SER A 109 -11.61 -14.56 2.56
C SER A 109 -10.14 -14.76 2.96
N GLY A 110 -9.18 -14.17 2.23
CA GLY A 110 -7.75 -14.23 2.54
C GLY A 110 -7.03 -15.45 1.95
N GLN A 111 -7.63 -16.16 0.98
CA GLN A 111 -7.02 -17.36 0.37
C GLN A 111 -6.05 -17.04 -0.78
N TYR A 112 -5.70 -15.76 -1.00
CA TYR A 112 -4.75 -15.35 -2.04
C TYR A 112 -3.29 -15.35 -1.55
N PHE A 113 -3.08 -15.36 -0.24
CA PHE A 113 -1.75 -15.35 0.37
C PHE A 113 -1.59 -16.58 1.27
N ILE A 114 -0.35 -17.02 1.46
CA ILE A 114 -0.03 -18.21 2.24
C ILE A 114 0.52 -17.78 3.59
N GLN A 115 0.07 -18.46 4.64
CA GLN A 115 0.53 -18.22 6.00
C GLN A 115 0.92 -19.56 6.64
N GLN A 116 2.22 -19.83 6.74
CA GLN A 116 2.72 -21.07 7.35
C GLN A 116 2.61 -21.07 8.89
N SER A 117 2.68 -19.89 9.51
CA SER A 117 2.60 -19.75 10.97
C SER A 117 1.36 -18.94 11.36
N GLY A 118 0.63 -19.29 12.41
CA GLY A 118 -0.58 -18.59 12.88
C GLY A 118 -0.38 -17.13 13.36
N ARG A 119 0.76 -16.50 13.06
CA ARG A 119 1.08 -15.11 13.42
C ARG A 119 0.44 -14.13 12.43
N PHE A 120 -0.31 -13.16 12.95
CA PHE A 120 -1.06 -12.17 12.15
C PHE A 120 -0.27 -11.46 11.03
N TRP A 121 1.04 -11.30 11.16
CA TRP A 121 1.88 -10.55 10.20
C TRP A 121 2.81 -11.45 9.39
N ALA A 122 2.53 -12.75 9.33
CA ALA A 122 3.36 -13.75 8.66
C ALA A 122 2.80 -14.23 7.31
N GLY A 123 1.89 -13.45 6.69
CA GLY A 123 1.44 -13.71 5.33
C GLY A 123 2.56 -13.51 4.30
N LEU A 124 2.65 -14.39 3.32
CA LEU A 124 3.58 -14.32 2.20
C LEU A 124 2.83 -14.61 0.89
N SER A 125 3.29 -14.02 -0.21
CA SER A 125 2.77 -14.36 -1.53
C SER A 125 3.16 -15.80 -1.89
N PRO A 126 2.35 -16.49 -2.73
CA PRO A 126 2.66 -17.85 -3.16
C PRO A 126 4.04 -17.99 -3.81
N ASP A 127 4.44 -17.00 -4.61
CA ASP A 127 5.75 -16.99 -5.27
C ASP A 127 6.91 -17.01 -4.27
N LEU A 128 6.81 -16.22 -3.18
CA LEU A 128 7.84 -16.16 -2.14
C LEU A 128 7.88 -17.40 -1.24
N VAL A 129 6.86 -18.26 -1.29
CA VAL A 129 6.82 -19.49 -0.49
C VAL A 129 7.49 -20.66 -1.22
N ILE A 130 7.65 -20.57 -2.54
CA ILE A 130 8.21 -21.64 -3.37
C ILE A 130 9.73 -21.51 -3.51
N GLU A 131 10.29 -20.32 -3.24
CA GLU A 131 11.75 -20.05 -3.19
C GLU A 131 12.41 -20.61 -1.92
#